data_AF-A0AAU7Z1J3-F1
#
_entry.id   AF-A0AAU7Z1J3-F1
#
_cell.length_a   1.000
_cell.length_b   1.000
_cell.length_c   1.000
_cell.angle_alpha   90.00
_cell.angle_beta   90.00
_cell.angle_gamma   90.00
#
_symmetry.space_group_name_H-M   'P 1'
#
loop_
_entity.id
_entity.type
_entity.pdbx_description
1 polymer ?
#
loop_
_entity_poly.entity_id
_entity_poly.type
_entity_poly.pdbx_seq_one_letter_code
_entity_poly.pdbx_strand_id
1 'polypeptide(L)'
;MAEQSSPDEQKRDNSTVLWETIQTFSDEAQTAAKKKATELQFSFNRGTIPFEETLINLSRNRDLLIAAIEDSALPQLPLKIQNQLISDAKKISSQLNQLTNGIDSIVTLESAVDDLTATIWHSNLQNMSGEILGFHKKQNQLKTLETTLRDLTQRATNLQAKEESANRVIEQIDDGFKKTNSFIEEINKSATEISQRTAAVKDAEQRVNASLALVQEEEKSIAQSVASSRTSSAELDSQKIKAESILVDLEKSKADSGILVKSLSEFRQLTETQIGDLQTLQQAEYKALDQKSQTEIARLQAAATDATTNLTTIVGSTLKASVEQFGIESTALILKLDTAEAARELKATTSLKKTSEDFIAEATEIKDEFRKSFEAATAKSNLLLGENELKTKERFDELIKLEDVIREKIRLATNFQLFHAFQTRQMAIAEGKNLWRNALFGFVIFSFVLAVAFIIYLFVAHPTYDAAFYLKLSISFPLVYAIHFCSTEYSKERKLEEEYAFKGNIRSHWSLTENLLRR
;
A
#
# COMPACT_ATOMS: atom_id res chain seq x y z
N MET A 1 0.19 -46.50 -53.95
CA MET A 1 1.07 -45.32 -53.92
C MET A 1 0.26 -44.20 -53.30
N ALA A 2 0.61 -43.75 -52.10
CA ALA A 2 -0.04 -42.61 -51.49
C ALA A 2 0.45 -41.34 -52.18
N GLU A 3 -0.43 -40.64 -52.90
CA GLU A 3 -0.19 -39.28 -53.37
C GLU A 3 0.14 -38.41 -52.15
N GLN A 4 1.40 -38.02 -52.01
CA GLN A 4 1.80 -37.00 -51.06
C GLN A 4 1.33 -35.65 -51.62
N SER A 5 0.21 -35.17 -51.10
CA SER A 5 -0.29 -33.83 -51.36
C SER A 5 0.74 -32.77 -50.99
N SER A 6 0.80 -31.69 -51.77
CA SER A 6 1.72 -30.57 -51.58
C SER A 6 1.55 -29.95 -50.18
N PRO A 7 2.62 -29.49 -49.50
CA PRO A 7 2.54 -28.84 -48.18
C PRO A 7 1.55 -27.64 -48.12
N ASP A 8 1.28 -27.00 -49.26
CA ASP A 8 0.32 -25.89 -49.36
C ASP A 8 -1.15 -26.36 -49.38
N GLU A 9 -1.43 -27.61 -49.77
CA GLU A 9 -2.77 -28.21 -49.62
C GLU A 9 -3.10 -28.56 -48.17
N GLN A 10 -2.10 -28.79 -47.31
CA GLN A 10 -2.30 -29.13 -45.90
C GLN A 10 -2.82 -27.98 -45.03
N LYS A 11 -2.89 -26.75 -45.56
CA LYS A 11 -3.47 -25.59 -44.87
C LYS A 11 -4.84 -25.17 -45.39
N ARG A 12 -5.40 -25.86 -46.38
CA ARG A 12 -6.79 -25.59 -46.79
C ARG A 12 -7.71 -26.06 -45.67
N ASP A 13 -8.61 -25.18 -45.25
CA ASP A 13 -9.67 -25.54 -44.31
C ASP A 13 -10.47 -26.71 -44.90
N ASN A 14 -10.61 -27.79 -44.11
CA ASN A 14 -11.41 -28.96 -44.46
C ASN A 14 -12.83 -28.56 -44.92
N SER A 15 -13.36 -27.47 -44.38
CA SER A 15 -14.65 -26.89 -44.77
C SER A 15 -14.65 -26.43 -46.22
N THR A 16 -13.58 -25.78 -46.68
CA THR A 16 -13.44 -25.34 -48.08
C THR A 16 -13.32 -26.51 -49.03
N VAL A 17 -12.50 -27.52 -48.69
CA VAL A 17 -12.32 -28.72 -49.52
C VAL A 17 -13.62 -29.51 -49.65
N LEU A 18 -14.34 -29.68 -48.53
CA LEU A 18 -15.64 -30.34 -48.53
C LEU A 18 -16.65 -29.54 -49.36
N TRP A 19 -16.71 -28.22 -49.18
CA TRP A 19 -17.57 -27.32 -49.95
C TRP A 19 -17.34 -27.44 -51.46
N GLU A 20 -16.09 -27.33 -51.92
CA GLU A 20 -15.74 -27.47 -53.33
C GLU A 20 -16.17 -28.85 -53.89
N THR A 21 -16.03 -29.90 -53.08
CA THR A 21 -16.39 -31.26 -53.48
C THR A 21 -17.90 -31.46 -53.57
N ILE A 22 -18.68 -31.00 -52.59
CA ILE A 22 -20.14 -31.18 -52.58
C ILE A 22 -20.85 -30.35 -53.67
N GLN A 23 -20.24 -29.25 -54.12
CA GLN A 23 -20.74 -28.50 -55.29
C GLN A 23 -20.74 -29.33 -56.58
N THR A 24 -19.93 -30.41 -56.64
CA THR A 24 -19.98 -31.36 -57.76
C THR A 24 -21.23 -32.23 -57.75
N PHE A 25 -22.02 -32.25 -56.66
CA PHE A 25 -23.27 -33.00 -56.53
C PHE A 25 -24.50 -32.22 -57.02
N SER A 26 -24.27 -31.23 -57.88
CA SER A 26 -25.32 -30.40 -58.48
C SER A 26 -26.42 -31.22 -59.15
N ASP A 27 -27.64 -30.68 -59.19
CA ASP A 27 -28.78 -31.36 -59.82
C ASP A 27 -28.52 -31.57 -61.32
N GLU A 28 -27.73 -30.69 -61.94
CA GLU A 28 -27.24 -30.82 -63.31
C GLU A 28 -26.33 -32.05 -63.48
N ALA A 29 -25.38 -32.27 -62.57
CA ALA A 29 -24.50 -33.43 -62.62
C ALA A 29 -25.28 -34.75 -62.42
N GLN A 30 -26.23 -34.76 -61.49
CA GLN A 30 -27.11 -35.92 -61.27
C GLN A 30 -27.98 -36.21 -62.49
N THR A 31 -28.55 -35.17 -63.11
CA THR A 31 -29.35 -35.29 -64.34
C THR A 31 -28.51 -35.78 -65.51
N ALA A 32 -27.27 -35.30 -65.65
CA ALA A 32 -26.33 -35.75 -66.69
C ALA A 32 -25.97 -37.23 -66.51
N ALA A 33 -25.66 -37.65 -65.29
CA ALA A 33 -25.39 -39.05 -64.96
C ALA A 33 -26.60 -39.96 -65.26
N LYS A 34 -27.81 -39.56 -64.84
CA LYS A 34 -29.06 -40.28 -65.10
C LYS A 34 -29.37 -40.39 -66.59
N LYS A 35 -29.21 -39.29 -67.34
CA LYS A 35 -29.39 -39.29 -68.80
C LYS A 35 -28.41 -40.25 -69.46
N LYS A 36 -27.13 -40.19 -69.09
CA LYS A 36 -26.10 -41.06 -69.67
C LYS A 36 -26.34 -42.54 -69.37
N ALA A 37 -26.73 -42.87 -68.13
CA ALA A 37 -27.07 -44.23 -67.73
C ALA A 37 -28.31 -44.76 -68.48
N THR A 38 -29.28 -43.89 -68.79
CA THR A 38 -30.46 -44.23 -69.61
C THR A 38 -30.05 -44.52 -71.06
N GLU A 39 -29.20 -43.68 -71.67
CA GLU A 39 -28.70 -43.86 -73.05
C GLU A 39 -27.98 -45.20 -73.23
N LEU A 40 -27.24 -45.64 -72.21
CA LEU A 40 -26.48 -46.90 -72.20
C LEU A 40 -27.26 -48.10 -71.66
N GLN A 41 -28.55 -47.92 -71.34
CA GLN A 41 -29.44 -48.96 -70.84
C GLN A 41 -28.94 -49.67 -69.57
N PHE A 42 -28.31 -48.92 -68.66
CA PHE A 42 -27.93 -49.46 -67.36
C PHE A 42 -29.17 -49.79 -66.52
N SER A 43 -29.10 -50.87 -65.74
CA SER A 43 -30.22 -51.28 -64.88
C SER A 43 -30.22 -50.49 -63.58
N PHE A 44 -31.26 -49.68 -63.38
CA PHE A 44 -31.44 -48.81 -62.21
C PHE A 44 -31.80 -49.54 -60.92
N ASN A 45 -32.10 -50.84 -60.99
CA ASN A 45 -32.51 -51.67 -59.85
C ASN A 45 -31.46 -52.75 -59.51
N ARG A 46 -30.21 -52.57 -59.93
CA ARG A 46 -29.11 -53.50 -59.57
C ARG A 46 -28.66 -53.36 -58.12
N GLY A 47 -28.90 -52.20 -57.54
CA GLY A 47 -28.58 -51.86 -56.17
C GLY A 47 -29.56 -52.43 -55.14
N THR A 48 -29.20 -52.30 -53.87
CA THR A 48 -30.13 -52.53 -52.74
C THR A 48 -31.16 -51.40 -52.69
N ILE A 49 -30.73 -50.18 -53.02
CA ILE A 49 -31.51 -48.96 -53.15
C ILE A 49 -31.65 -48.63 -54.64
N PRO A 50 -32.88 -48.36 -55.14
CA PRO A 50 -33.06 -47.93 -56.52
C PRO A 50 -32.27 -46.66 -56.83
N PHE A 51 -31.71 -46.56 -58.04
CA PHE A 51 -30.85 -45.43 -58.43
C PHE A 51 -31.53 -44.06 -58.22
N GLU A 52 -32.84 -43.96 -58.44
CA GLU A 52 -33.58 -42.71 -58.18
C GLU A 52 -33.55 -42.30 -56.70
N GLU A 53 -33.72 -43.25 -55.80
CA GLU A 53 -33.68 -43.02 -54.36
C GLU A 53 -32.25 -42.71 -53.88
N THR A 54 -31.23 -43.32 -54.52
CA THR A 54 -29.83 -42.95 -54.30
C THR A 54 -29.58 -41.48 -54.62
N LEU A 55 -30.13 -40.96 -55.73
CA LEU A 55 -29.99 -39.53 -56.09
C LEU A 55 -30.73 -38.61 -55.12
N ILE A 56 -31.93 -39.00 -54.67
CA ILE A 56 -32.69 -38.25 -53.65
C ILE A 56 -31.88 -38.15 -52.34
N ASN A 57 -31.31 -39.27 -51.89
CA ASN A 57 -30.46 -39.30 -50.69
C ASN A 57 -29.19 -38.47 -50.86
N LEU A 58 -28.59 -38.48 -52.05
CA LEU A 58 -27.45 -37.64 -52.36
C LEU A 58 -27.79 -36.15 -52.25
N SER A 59 -28.88 -35.68 -52.86
CA SER A 59 -29.30 -34.27 -52.75
C SER A 59 -29.59 -33.88 -51.31
N ARG A 60 -30.28 -34.73 -50.55
CA ARG A 60 -30.50 -34.49 -49.12
C ARG A 60 -29.18 -34.36 -48.33
N ASN A 61 -28.23 -35.25 -48.59
CA ASN A 61 -26.93 -35.22 -47.93
C ASN A 61 -26.12 -33.97 -48.31
N ARG A 62 -26.17 -33.57 -49.59
CA ARG A 62 -25.56 -32.32 -50.08
C ARG A 62 -26.09 -31.13 -49.28
N ASP A 63 -27.40 -31.00 -49.18
CA ASP A 63 -28.03 -29.84 -48.54
C ASP A 63 -27.72 -29.80 -47.03
N LEU A 64 -27.68 -30.96 -46.36
CA LEU A 64 -27.25 -31.06 -44.96
C LEU A 64 -25.79 -30.64 -44.75
N LEU A 65 -24.89 -31.02 -45.65
CA LEU A 65 -23.48 -30.65 -45.57
C LEU A 65 -23.26 -29.17 -45.88
N ILE A 66 -24.00 -28.61 -46.84
CA ILE A 66 -24.02 -27.16 -47.13
C ILE A 66 -24.43 -26.39 -45.88
N ALA A 67 -25.58 -26.74 -45.29
CA ALA A 67 -26.06 -26.09 -44.08
C ALA A 67 -25.04 -26.20 -42.93
N ALA A 68 -24.43 -27.37 -42.74
CA ALA A 68 -23.43 -27.57 -41.70
C ALA A 68 -22.14 -26.75 -41.90
N ILE A 69 -21.77 -26.45 -43.15
CA ILE A 69 -20.64 -25.58 -43.47
C ILE A 69 -21.03 -24.11 -43.22
N GLU A 70 -22.19 -23.69 -43.70
CA GLU A 70 -22.70 -22.32 -43.52
C GLU A 70 -22.89 -21.97 -42.04
N ASP A 71 -23.41 -22.90 -41.24
CA ASP A 71 -23.60 -22.74 -39.80
C ASP A 71 -22.30 -22.90 -38.99
N SER A 72 -21.16 -23.11 -39.64
CA SER A 72 -19.87 -23.38 -38.98
C SER A 72 -19.94 -24.58 -38.01
N ALA A 73 -20.76 -25.58 -38.31
CA ALA A 73 -20.86 -26.83 -37.56
C ALA A 73 -19.68 -27.78 -37.88
N LEU A 74 -19.22 -27.77 -39.15
CA LEU A 74 -18.17 -28.68 -39.61
C LEU A 74 -16.83 -28.53 -38.83
N PRO A 75 -16.31 -27.33 -38.56
CA PRO A 75 -15.07 -27.17 -37.77
C PRO A 75 -15.18 -27.69 -36.33
N GLN A 76 -16.41 -27.85 -35.81
CA GLN A 76 -16.66 -28.36 -34.46
C GLN A 76 -16.60 -29.89 -34.39
N LEU A 77 -16.63 -30.58 -35.53
CA LEU A 77 -16.52 -32.04 -35.58
C LEU A 77 -15.07 -32.50 -35.37
N PRO A 78 -14.84 -33.69 -34.78
CA PRO A 78 -13.52 -34.31 -34.76
C PRO A 78 -12.89 -34.40 -36.15
N LEU A 79 -11.59 -34.08 -36.28
CA LEU A 79 -10.86 -34.08 -37.56
C LEU A 79 -10.99 -35.41 -38.34
N LYS A 80 -11.06 -36.55 -37.62
CA LYS A 80 -11.29 -37.86 -38.23
C LYS A 80 -12.63 -37.92 -38.99
N ILE A 81 -13.68 -37.33 -38.43
CA ILE A 81 -15.02 -37.28 -39.05
C ILE A 81 -15.00 -36.32 -40.24
N GLN A 82 -14.37 -35.15 -40.10
CA GLN A 82 -14.24 -34.20 -41.21
C GLN A 82 -13.53 -34.84 -42.42
N ASN A 83 -12.41 -35.53 -42.18
CA ASN A 83 -11.67 -36.23 -43.24
C ASN A 83 -12.47 -37.39 -43.85
N GLN A 84 -13.28 -38.09 -43.04
CA GLN A 84 -14.16 -39.14 -43.52
C GLN A 84 -15.24 -38.57 -44.46
N LEU A 85 -15.90 -37.46 -44.08
CA LEU A 85 -16.88 -36.77 -44.92
C LEU A 85 -16.28 -36.31 -46.25
N ILE A 86 -15.05 -35.75 -46.23
CA ILE A 86 -14.33 -35.37 -47.45
C ILE A 86 -14.03 -36.59 -48.32
N SER A 87 -13.58 -37.69 -47.70
CA SER A 87 -13.27 -38.94 -48.40
C SER A 87 -14.51 -39.49 -49.11
N ASP A 88 -15.64 -39.59 -48.40
CA ASP A 88 -16.89 -40.11 -48.95
C ASP A 88 -17.47 -39.17 -50.00
N ALA A 89 -17.36 -37.85 -49.81
CA ALA A 89 -17.74 -36.88 -50.81
C ALA A 89 -16.90 -37.01 -52.11
N LYS A 90 -15.58 -37.21 -51.99
CA LYS A 90 -14.69 -37.42 -53.15
C LYS A 90 -15.02 -38.72 -53.89
N LYS A 91 -15.35 -39.81 -53.16
CA LYS A 91 -15.80 -41.06 -53.77
C LYS A 91 -17.06 -40.81 -54.61
N ILE A 92 -18.08 -40.17 -54.06
CA ILE A 92 -19.33 -39.86 -54.76
C ILE A 92 -19.05 -39.01 -56.00
N SER A 93 -18.25 -37.95 -55.88
CA SER A 93 -17.86 -37.10 -57.01
C SER A 93 -17.21 -37.91 -58.14
N SER A 94 -16.28 -38.81 -57.79
CA SER A 94 -15.66 -39.72 -58.75
C SER A 94 -16.66 -40.67 -59.40
N GLN A 95 -17.60 -41.25 -58.64
CA GLN A 95 -18.60 -42.18 -59.18
C GLN A 95 -19.60 -41.48 -60.11
N LEU A 96 -20.04 -40.26 -59.79
CA LEU A 96 -20.88 -39.44 -60.67
C LEU A 96 -20.18 -39.09 -61.98
N ASN A 97 -18.89 -38.75 -61.91
CA ASN A 97 -18.08 -38.49 -63.10
C ASN A 97 -17.94 -39.74 -63.98
N GLN A 98 -17.77 -40.92 -63.36
CA GLN A 98 -17.74 -42.19 -64.10
C GLN A 98 -19.07 -42.48 -64.82
N LEU A 99 -20.22 -42.30 -64.16
CA LEU A 99 -21.54 -42.44 -64.79
C LEU A 99 -21.70 -41.48 -65.97
N THR A 100 -21.29 -40.22 -65.80
CA THR A 100 -21.38 -39.19 -66.84
C THR A 100 -20.51 -39.53 -68.06
N ASN A 101 -19.38 -40.21 -67.83
CA ASN A 101 -18.49 -40.71 -68.87
C ASN A 101 -18.95 -42.05 -69.48
N GLY A 102 -20.07 -42.62 -69.02
CA GLY A 102 -20.64 -43.84 -69.56
C GLY A 102 -20.03 -45.13 -69.00
N ILE A 103 -19.36 -45.06 -67.85
CA ILE A 103 -18.91 -46.23 -67.09
C ILE A 103 -20.03 -46.61 -66.12
N ASP A 104 -20.38 -47.90 -66.05
CA ASP A 104 -21.40 -48.38 -65.12
C ASP A 104 -20.87 -48.41 -63.69
N SER A 105 -21.19 -47.37 -62.91
CA SER A 105 -20.86 -47.23 -61.50
C SER A 105 -22.10 -47.06 -60.61
N ILE A 106 -23.27 -47.57 -61.03
CA ILE A 106 -24.54 -47.40 -60.28
C ILE A 106 -24.44 -47.95 -58.86
N VAL A 107 -24.01 -49.22 -58.71
CA VAL A 107 -23.90 -49.89 -57.39
C VAL A 107 -22.79 -49.25 -56.54
N THR A 108 -21.72 -48.78 -57.17
CA THR A 108 -20.61 -48.12 -56.46
C THR A 108 -21.01 -46.73 -55.98
N LEU A 109 -21.80 -45.99 -56.76
CA LEU A 109 -22.39 -44.72 -56.34
C LEU A 109 -23.35 -44.94 -55.17
N GLU A 110 -24.23 -45.95 -55.25
CA GLU A 110 -25.14 -46.31 -54.16
C GLU A 110 -24.39 -46.54 -52.85
N SER A 111 -23.38 -47.41 -52.85
CA SER A 111 -22.57 -47.68 -51.65
C SER A 111 -21.87 -46.42 -51.12
N ALA A 112 -21.36 -45.55 -52.00
CA ALA A 112 -20.71 -44.32 -51.58
C ALA A 112 -21.69 -43.29 -50.97
N VAL A 113 -22.92 -43.23 -51.49
CA VAL A 113 -24.00 -42.39 -50.93
C VAL A 113 -24.47 -42.94 -49.58
N ASP A 114 -24.57 -44.26 -49.43
CA ASP A 114 -24.92 -44.90 -48.15
C ASP A 114 -23.84 -44.68 -47.08
N ASP A 115 -22.56 -44.82 -47.43
CA ASP A 115 -21.41 -44.50 -46.55
C ASP A 115 -21.47 -43.04 -46.06
N LEU A 116 -21.76 -42.10 -46.98
CA LEU A 116 -21.91 -40.69 -46.62
C LEU A 116 -23.11 -40.47 -45.69
N THR A 117 -24.24 -41.12 -45.98
CA THR A 117 -25.46 -41.05 -45.15
C THR A 117 -25.19 -41.56 -43.74
N ALA A 118 -24.52 -42.69 -43.61
CA ALA A 118 -24.12 -43.27 -42.33
C ALA A 118 -23.18 -42.33 -41.57
N THR A 119 -22.22 -41.70 -42.25
CA THR A 119 -21.28 -40.74 -41.62
C THR A 119 -22.00 -39.48 -41.14
N ILE A 120 -22.94 -38.94 -41.91
CA ILE A 120 -23.79 -37.80 -41.50
C ILE A 120 -24.63 -38.16 -40.28
N TRP A 121 -25.19 -39.37 -40.24
CA TRP A 121 -26.00 -39.83 -39.13
C TRP A 121 -25.17 -40.07 -37.86
N HIS A 122 -24.03 -40.77 -37.97
CA HIS A 122 -23.14 -41.05 -36.85
C HIS A 122 -22.51 -39.81 -36.23
N SER A 123 -22.22 -38.79 -37.05
CA SER A 123 -21.73 -37.49 -36.57
C SER A 123 -22.84 -36.60 -36.02
N ASN A 124 -24.10 -37.04 -36.12
CA ASN A 124 -25.28 -36.29 -35.68
C ASN A 124 -25.40 -34.91 -36.35
N LEU A 125 -24.84 -34.76 -37.56
CA LEU A 125 -24.80 -33.51 -38.32
C LEU A 125 -26.20 -32.92 -38.54
N GLN A 126 -27.19 -33.80 -38.77
CA GLN A 126 -28.61 -33.45 -38.92
C GLN A 126 -29.23 -32.69 -37.74
N ASN A 127 -28.67 -32.84 -36.53
CA ASN A 127 -29.19 -32.19 -35.32
C ASN A 127 -28.36 -30.96 -34.91
N MET A 128 -27.23 -30.71 -35.59
CA MET A 128 -26.38 -29.57 -35.28
C MET A 128 -26.91 -28.26 -35.88
N SER A 129 -27.61 -28.30 -37.01
CA SER A 129 -28.02 -27.12 -37.80
C SER A 129 -29.19 -26.28 -37.24
N GLY A 130 -29.56 -26.41 -35.96
CA GLY A 130 -30.74 -25.68 -35.43
C GLY A 130 -30.66 -25.26 -33.97
N GLU A 131 -30.55 -26.21 -33.04
CA GLU A 131 -30.72 -25.91 -31.60
C GLU A 131 -29.41 -26.06 -30.79
N ILE A 132 -28.54 -26.99 -31.16
CA ILE A 132 -27.30 -27.29 -30.41
C ILE A 132 -26.22 -26.21 -30.67
N LEU A 133 -26.20 -25.60 -31.85
CA LEU A 133 -25.27 -24.53 -32.21
C LEU A 133 -25.52 -23.23 -31.41
N GLY A 134 -26.78 -22.94 -31.07
CA GLY A 134 -27.13 -21.86 -30.16
C GLY A 134 -26.56 -22.08 -28.75
N PHE A 135 -26.45 -23.33 -28.32
CA PHE A 135 -25.86 -23.70 -27.03
C PHE A 135 -24.34 -23.50 -27.02
N HIS A 136 -23.63 -23.95 -28.06
CA HIS A 136 -22.18 -23.72 -28.17
C HIS A 136 -21.82 -22.24 -28.26
N LYS A 137 -22.60 -21.44 -28.99
CA LYS A 137 -22.40 -19.98 -29.04
C LYS A 137 -22.60 -19.34 -27.66
N LYS A 138 -23.63 -19.75 -26.92
CA LYS A 138 -23.85 -19.30 -25.53
C LYS A 138 -22.76 -19.78 -24.58
N GLN A 139 -22.25 -21.00 -24.75
CA GLN A 139 -21.15 -21.53 -23.96
C GLN A 139 -19.85 -20.75 -24.20
N ASN A 140 -19.57 -20.36 -25.44
CA ASN A 140 -18.43 -19.50 -25.76
C ASN A 140 -18.60 -18.08 -25.21
N GLN A 141 -19.82 -17.53 -25.24
CA GLN A 141 -20.14 -16.27 -24.56
C GLN A 141 -19.92 -16.36 -23.04
N LEU A 142 -20.36 -17.45 -22.41
CA LEU A 142 -20.14 -17.73 -20.98
C LEU A 142 -18.65 -17.84 -20.65
N LYS A 143 -17.84 -18.54 -21.46
CA LYS A 143 -16.38 -18.60 -21.27
C LYS A 143 -15.72 -17.21 -21.40
N THR A 144 -16.21 -16.37 -22.30
CA THR A 144 -15.73 -14.99 -22.47
C THR A 144 -16.08 -14.14 -21.25
N LEU A 145 -17.29 -14.29 -20.71
CA LEU A 145 -17.70 -13.64 -19.47
C LEU A 145 -16.88 -14.14 -18.28
N GLU A 146 -16.64 -15.45 -18.16
CA GLU A 146 -15.81 -16.04 -17.10
C GLU A 146 -14.38 -15.49 -17.10
N THR A 147 -13.76 -15.39 -18.29
CA THR A 147 -12.42 -14.79 -18.42
C THR A 147 -12.40 -13.32 -18.05
N THR A 148 -13.43 -12.56 -18.44
CA THR A 148 -13.57 -11.15 -18.05
C THR A 148 -13.77 -11.01 -16.53
N LEU A 149 -14.55 -11.89 -15.92
CA LEU A 149 -14.79 -11.92 -14.48
C LEU A 149 -13.51 -12.24 -13.70
N ARG A 150 -12.71 -13.21 -14.17
CA ARG A 150 -11.37 -13.48 -13.62
C ARG A 150 -10.44 -12.27 -13.71
N ASP A 151 -10.39 -11.58 -14.84
CA ASP A 151 -9.56 -10.37 -14.98
C ASP A 151 -10.02 -9.26 -14.02
N LEU A 152 -11.33 -9.05 -13.89
CA LEU A 152 -11.90 -8.09 -12.92
C LEU A 152 -11.57 -8.48 -11.47
N THR A 153 -11.69 -9.76 -11.09
CA THR A 153 -11.30 -10.23 -9.76
C THR A 153 -9.81 -10.01 -9.51
N GLN A 154 -8.95 -10.29 -10.49
CA GLN A 154 -7.51 -10.07 -10.36
C GLN A 154 -7.15 -8.58 -10.24
N ARG A 155 -7.87 -7.71 -10.96
CA ARG A 155 -7.73 -6.25 -10.80
C ARG A 155 -8.19 -5.78 -9.41
N ALA A 156 -9.28 -6.33 -8.90
CA ALA A 156 -9.78 -6.03 -7.56
C ALA A 156 -8.77 -6.45 -6.48
N THR A 157 -8.18 -7.64 -6.57
CA THR A 157 -7.12 -8.08 -5.65
C THR A 157 -5.86 -7.20 -5.74
N ASN A 158 -5.50 -6.75 -6.94
CA ASN A 158 -4.38 -5.83 -7.12
C ASN A 158 -4.68 -4.44 -6.53
N LEU A 159 -5.93 -3.97 -6.59
CA LEU A 159 -6.33 -2.72 -5.94
C LEU A 159 -6.29 -2.83 -4.42
N GLN A 160 -6.75 -3.95 -3.86
CA GLN A 160 -6.68 -4.21 -2.43
C GLN A 160 -5.22 -4.24 -1.94
N ALA A 161 -4.30 -4.87 -2.68
CA ALA A 161 -2.87 -4.84 -2.35
C ALA A 161 -2.28 -3.42 -2.40
N LYS A 162 -2.76 -2.57 -3.32
CA LYS A 162 -2.37 -1.15 -3.38
C LYS A 162 -2.94 -0.34 -2.22
N GLU A 163 -4.17 -0.62 -1.79
CA GLU A 163 -4.79 0.00 -0.62
C GLU A 163 -4.02 -0.35 0.65
N GLU A 164 -3.65 -1.62 0.84
CA GLU A 164 -2.78 -2.05 1.95
C GLU A 164 -1.41 -1.35 1.92
N SER A 165 -0.81 -1.20 0.73
CA SER A 165 0.44 -0.45 0.58
C SER A 165 0.28 1.03 0.90
N ALA A 166 -0.83 1.66 0.52
CA ALA A 166 -1.12 3.06 0.83
C ALA A 166 -1.32 3.25 2.34
N ASN A 167 -2.02 2.34 3.01
CA ASN A 167 -2.20 2.36 4.46
C ASN A 167 -0.88 2.24 5.22
N ARG A 168 0.06 1.40 4.74
CA ARG A 168 1.41 1.33 5.32
C ARG A 168 2.19 2.64 5.18
N VAL A 169 2.05 3.34 4.05
CA VAL A 169 2.67 4.66 3.86
C VAL A 169 2.07 5.69 4.81
N ILE A 170 0.75 5.66 5.02
CA ILE A 170 0.08 6.52 6.00
C ILE A 170 0.59 6.25 7.42
N GLU A 171 0.75 4.99 7.82
CA GLU A 171 1.35 4.64 9.12
C GLU A 171 2.80 5.14 9.25
N GLN A 172 3.61 5.00 8.20
CA GLN A 172 4.99 5.53 8.20
C GLN A 172 5.03 7.06 8.32
N ILE A 173 4.09 7.76 7.68
CA ILE A 173 3.95 9.21 7.80
C ILE A 173 3.55 9.60 9.23
N ASP A 174 2.57 8.90 9.83
CA ASP A 174 2.16 9.16 11.22
C ASP A 174 3.30 8.92 12.22
N ASP A 175 4.08 7.85 12.02
CA ASP A 175 5.28 7.57 12.82
C ASP A 175 6.38 8.63 12.61
N GLY A 176 6.49 9.15 11.38
CA GLY A 176 7.33 10.31 11.05
C GLY A 176 6.91 11.56 11.83
N PHE A 177 5.61 11.90 11.84
CA PHE A 177 5.08 13.03 12.60
C PHE A 177 5.34 12.90 14.10
N LYS A 178 5.19 11.69 14.67
CA LYS A 178 5.51 11.43 16.08
C LYS A 178 6.98 11.70 16.39
N LYS A 179 7.90 11.26 15.53
CA LYS A 179 9.35 11.52 15.67
C LYS A 179 9.69 13.00 15.51
N THR A 180 9.06 13.70 14.56
CA THR A 180 9.27 15.14 14.40
C THR A 180 8.77 15.91 15.62
N ASN A 181 7.62 15.54 16.18
CA ASN A 181 7.10 16.16 17.39
C ASN A 181 8.03 15.92 18.60
N SER A 182 8.58 14.71 18.76
CA SER A 182 9.57 14.47 19.82
C SER A 182 10.84 15.29 19.64
N PHE A 183 11.31 15.47 18.39
CA PHE A 183 12.44 16.36 18.10
C PHE A 183 12.13 17.82 18.45
N ILE A 184 10.92 18.31 18.16
CA ILE A 184 10.49 19.67 18.53
C ILE A 184 10.46 19.83 20.06
N GLU A 185 9.97 18.84 20.80
CA GLU A 185 10.01 18.85 22.26
C GLU A 185 11.44 18.89 22.81
N GLU A 186 12.35 18.12 22.22
CA GLU A 186 13.76 18.08 22.61
C GLU A 186 14.51 19.40 22.29
N ILE A 187 14.18 20.03 21.15
CA ILE A 187 14.66 21.38 20.81
C ILE A 187 14.13 22.42 21.79
N ASN A 188 12.84 22.39 22.14
CA ASN A 188 12.25 23.32 23.11
C ASN A 188 12.88 23.14 24.51
N LYS A 189 13.14 21.89 24.91
CA LYS A 189 13.88 21.60 26.14
C LYS A 189 15.29 22.20 26.09
N SER A 190 16.02 21.97 25.00
CA SER A 190 17.38 22.50 24.81
C SER A 190 17.41 24.03 24.80
N ALA A 191 16.44 24.68 24.15
CA ALA A 191 16.28 26.13 24.15
C ALA A 191 16.03 26.67 25.57
N THR A 192 15.24 25.96 26.37
CA THR A 192 14.99 26.29 27.78
C THR A 192 16.26 26.16 28.63
N GLU A 193 17.03 25.08 28.44
CA GLU A 193 18.31 24.87 29.12
C GLU A 193 19.36 25.93 28.72
N ILE A 194 19.42 26.33 27.44
CA ILE A 194 20.29 27.41 26.97
C ILE A 194 19.88 28.75 27.61
N SER A 195 18.58 29.04 27.68
CA SER A 195 18.07 30.25 28.34
C SER A 195 18.45 30.30 29.82
N GLN A 196 18.33 29.16 30.54
CA GLN A 196 18.76 29.03 31.93
C GLN A 196 20.27 29.23 32.10
N ARG A 197 21.09 28.63 31.23
CA ARG A 197 22.56 28.83 31.25
C ARG A 197 22.94 30.28 30.98
N THR A 198 22.24 30.94 30.05
CA THR A 198 22.47 32.37 29.74
C THR A 198 22.14 33.25 30.96
N ALA A 199 21.06 32.95 31.68
CA ALA A 199 20.74 33.61 32.93
C ALA A 199 21.80 33.38 34.03
N ALA A 200 22.32 32.15 34.13
CA ALA A 200 23.40 31.83 35.08
C ALA A 200 24.72 32.53 34.76
N VAL A 201 25.06 32.67 33.47
CA VAL A 201 26.24 33.45 33.03
C VAL A 201 26.07 34.92 33.40
N LYS A 202 24.88 35.50 33.21
CA LYS A 202 24.60 36.89 33.62
C LYS A 202 24.72 37.09 35.13
N ASP A 203 24.28 36.11 35.93
CA ASP A 203 24.45 36.14 37.39
C ASP A 203 25.94 36.05 37.78
N ALA A 204 26.72 35.21 37.08
CA ALA A 204 28.16 35.10 37.28
C ALA A 204 28.90 36.41 36.90
N GLU A 205 28.51 37.05 35.79
CA GLU A 205 29.02 38.35 35.36
C GLU A 205 28.77 39.42 36.43
N GLN A 206 27.55 39.46 37.00
CA GLN A 206 27.24 40.36 38.12
C GLN A 206 28.12 40.11 39.35
N ARG A 207 28.43 38.84 39.67
CA ARG A 207 29.33 38.50 40.79
C ARG A 207 30.79 38.87 40.51
N VAL A 208 31.26 38.72 39.28
CA VAL A 208 32.60 39.17 38.87
C VAL A 208 32.70 40.68 38.99
N ASN A 209 31.70 41.42 38.48
CA ASN A 209 31.63 42.87 38.59
C ASN A 209 31.58 43.33 40.07
N ALA A 210 30.83 42.63 40.92
CA ALA A 210 30.81 42.91 42.36
C ALA A 210 32.17 42.61 43.03
N SER A 211 32.86 41.55 42.63
CA SER A 211 34.19 41.21 43.13
C SER A 211 35.24 42.23 42.68
N LEU A 212 35.15 42.71 41.44
CA LEU A 212 36.01 43.77 40.91
C LEU A 212 35.82 45.07 41.70
N ALA A 213 34.58 45.44 42.03
CA ALA A 213 34.30 46.59 42.88
C ALA A 213 34.90 46.45 44.28
N LEU A 214 34.83 45.25 44.89
CA LEU A 214 35.48 44.97 46.17
C LEU A 214 37.00 45.08 46.10
N VAL A 215 37.63 44.57 45.03
CA VAL A 215 39.08 44.70 44.82
C VAL A 215 39.48 46.17 44.68
N GLN A 216 38.73 46.97 43.94
CA GLN A 216 38.97 48.42 43.82
C GLN A 216 38.83 49.15 45.18
N GLU A 217 37.91 48.71 46.03
CA GLU A 217 37.72 49.26 47.37
C GLU A 217 38.85 48.83 48.33
N GLU A 218 39.33 47.59 48.25
CA GLU A 218 40.52 47.13 48.97
C GLU A 218 41.79 47.86 48.51
N GLU A 219 41.99 48.06 47.21
CA GLU A 219 43.13 48.85 46.69
C GLU A 219 43.11 50.27 47.24
N LYS A 220 41.93 50.89 47.33
CA LYS A 220 41.76 52.22 47.94
C LYS A 220 42.08 52.20 49.44
N SER A 221 41.67 51.16 50.16
CA SER A 221 41.99 50.95 51.58
C SER A 221 43.48 50.75 51.81
N ILE A 222 44.15 49.94 50.97
CA ILE A 222 45.60 49.72 51.00
C ILE A 222 46.33 51.05 50.72
N ALA A 223 45.90 51.81 49.72
CA ALA A 223 46.47 53.13 49.42
C ALA A 223 46.32 54.11 50.60
N GLN A 224 45.17 54.08 51.30
CA GLN A 224 44.96 54.86 52.53
C GLN A 224 45.85 54.38 53.69
N SER A 225 46.04 53.08 53.85
CA SER A 225 46.94 52.50 54.87
C SER A 225 48.41 52.87 54.61
N VAL A 226 48.85 52.85 53.35
CA VAL A 226 50.18 53.32 52.95
C VAL A 226 50.35 54.83 53.20
N ALA A 227 49.34 55.64 52.91
CA ALA A 227 49.35 57.07 53.23
C ALA A 227 49.44 57.32 54.75
N SER A 228 48.70 56.53 55.54
CA SER A 228 48.73 56.60 57.01
C SER A 228 50.09 56.18 57.59
N SER A 229 50.70 55.13 57.03
CA SER A 229 52.06 54.68 57.39
C SER A 229 53.12 55.74 57.09
N ARG A 230 53.00 56.47 55.98
CA ARG A 230 53.87 57.62 55.67
C ARG A 230 53.72 58.75 56.69
N THR A 231 52.50 59.02 57.15
CA THR A 231 52.25 60.02 58.20
C THR A 231 52.86 59.60 59.54
N SER A 232 52.70 58.33 59.94
CA SER A 232 53.34 57.79 61.16
C SER A 232 54.87 57.77 61.08
N SER A 233 55.45 57.58 59.89
CA SER A 233 56.90 57.68 59.68
C SER A 233 57.41 59.12 59.87
N ALA A 234 56.66 60.13 59.43
CA ALA A 234 56.99 61.54 59.68
C ALA A 234 56.88 61.91 61.18
N GLU A 235 56.00 61.24 61.92
CA GLU A 235 55.84 61.39 63.37
C GLU A 235 57.00 60.77 64.16
N LEU A 236 57.60 59.70 63.66
CA LEU A 236 58.83 59.10 64.18
C LEU A 236 60.04 60.04 64.05
N ASP A 237 60.16 60.74 62.92
CA ASP A 237 61.21 61.76 62.72
C ASP A 237 61.00 62.98 63.65
N SER A 238 59.75 63.36 63.93
CA SER A 238 59.42 64.38 64.93
C SER A 238 59.80 63.97 66.37
N GLN A 239 59.60 62.70 66.74
CA GLN A 239 60.02 62.14 68.04
C GLN A 239 61.55 62.12 68.19
N LYS A 240 62.28 61.83 67.11
CA LYS A 240 63.74 61.87 67.08
C LYS A 240 64.30 63.28 67.35
N ILE A 241 63.70 64.32 66.74
CA ILE A 241 64.07 65.73 66.97
C ILE A 241 63.79 66.15 68.43
N LYS A 242 62.73 65.62 69.06
CA LYS A 242 62.47 65.86 70.50
C LYS A 242 63.48 65.17 71.42
N ALA A 243 63.98 63.99 71.07
CA ALA A 243 65.01 63.30 71.84
C ALA A 243 66.37 64.03 71.81
N GLU A 244 66.73 64.64 70.68
CA GLU A 244 67.94 65.45 70.53
C GLU A 244 67.88 66.76 71.34
N SER A 245 66.70 67.35 71.53
CA SER A 245 66.49 68.52 72.38
C SER A 245 66.65 68.23 73.89
N ILE A 246 66.29 67.03 74.36
CA ILE A 246 66.41 66.65 75.78
C ILE A 246 67.89 66.44 76.18
N LEU A 247 68.75 66.04 75.25
CA LEU A 247 70.20 65.89 75.46
C LEU A 247 70.90 67.24 75.71
N VAL A 248 70.45 68.31 75.04
CA VAL A 248 71.00 69.67 75.18
C VAL A 248 70.64 70.31 76.52
N ASP A 249 69.45 70.02 77.07
CA ASP A 249 69.03 70.54 78.37
C ASP A 249 69.72 69.85 79.56
N LEU A 250 70.18 68.60 79.38
CA LEU A 250 70.93 67.85 80.39
C LEU A 250 72.37 68.38 80.57
N GLU A 251 72.99 68.85 79.49
CA GLU A 251 74.34 69.45 79.52
C GLU A 251 74.36 70.83 80.19
N LYS A 252 73.24 71.56 80.13
CA LYS A 252 73.07 72.88 80.76
C LYS A 252 72.95 72.80 82.28
N SER A 253 72.29 71.74 82.80
CA SER A 253 72.16 71.51 84.25
C SER A 253 73.47 71.14 84.95
N LYS A 254 74.50 70.72 84.21
CA LYS A 254 75.83 70.36 84.72
C LYS A 254 76.73 71.58 84.91
N ALA A 255 76.48 72.67 84.18
CA ALA A 255 77.25 73.91 84.23
C ALA A 255 76.94 74.77 85.47
N ASP A 256 75.73 74.68 86.03
CA ASP A 256 75.27 75.56 87.12
C ASP A 256 75.73 75.12 88.53
N SER A 257 76.29 73.92 88.68
CA SER A 257 76.84 73.44 89.97
C SER A 257 78.30 73.88 90.23
N GLY A 258 79.01 74.40 89.22
CA GLY A 258 80.44 74.74 89.31
C GLY A 258 80.77 76.10 89.96
N ILE A 259 79.77 76.95 90.18
CA ILE A 259 79.99 78.33 90.64
C ILE A 259 80.22 78.44 92.16
N LEU A 260 79.91 77.39 92.94
CA LEU A 260 80.21 77.35 94.38
C LEU A 260 81.71 77.10 94.69
N VAL A 261 82.48 76.55 93.75
CA VAL A 261 83.93 76.21 93.88
C VAL A 261 84.83 77.46 93.77
N LYS A 262 84.26 78.58 93.31
CA LYS A 262 84.91 79.90 93.33
C LYS A 262 85.06 80.47 94.76
N SER A 263 84.36 79.85 95.71
CA SER A 263 84.68 79.88 97.12
C SER A 263 85.63 78.72 97.40
N LEU A 264 86.87 78.90 97.79
CA LEU A 264 87.48 80.12 98.21
C LEU A 264 88.96 79.78 98.35
N SER A 265 89.68 79.81 97.23
CA SER A 265 90.94 80.55 97.10
C SER A 265 92.06 80.36 98.14
N GLU A 266 91.99 79.42 99.07
CA GLU A 266 92.84 79.35 100.25
C GLU A 266 93.77 78.13 100.22
N PHE A 267 93.37 77.03 99.58
CA PHE A 267 94.31 75.92 99.35
C PHE A 267 95.31 76.21 98.22
N ARG A 268 95.06 77.29 97.46
CA ARG A 268 95.87 77.76 96.33
C ARG A 268 97.34 78.02 96.66
N GLN A 269 97.74 78.14 97.93
CA GLN A 269 99.11 78.57 98.27
C GLN A 269 100.08 77.41 98.60
N LEU A 270 99.61 76.17 98.77
CA LEU A 270 100.46 75.10 99.32
C LEU A 270 100.92 74.05 98.29
N THR A 271 100.21 73.87 97.19
CA THR A 271 100.45 72.75 96.25
C THR A 271 101.09 73.19 94.93
N GLU A 272 101.52 74.45 94.85
CA GLU A 272 102.04 75.08 93.64
C GLU A 272 103.50 74.68 93.32
N THR A 273 104.17 73.90 94.17
CA THR A 273 105.63 73.68 94.03
C THR A 273 106.05 72.23 93.76
N GLN A 274 105.18 71.21 93.82
CA GLN A 274 105.66 69.80 93.79
C GLN A 274 105.02 68.84 92.77
N ILE A 275 104.04 69.24 91.95
CA ILE A 275 103.45 68.36 90.90
C ILE A 275 103.50 69.01 89.51
N GLY A 276 104.45 69.94 89.28
CA GLY A 276 104.61 70.63 87.99
C GLY A 276 105.19 69.75 86.87
N ASP A 277 105.96 68.71 87.22
CA ASP A 277 106.82 68.04 86.23
C ASP A 277 106.22 66.74 85.64
N LEU A 278 105.10 66.23 86.17
CA LEU A 278 104.45 64.99 85.68
C LEU A 278 103.23 65.22 84.75
N GLN A 279 102.68 66.44 84.68
CA GLN A 279 101.49 66.75 83.87
C GLN A 279 101.78 67.17 82.43
N THR A 280 102.98 67.69 82.15
CA THR A 280 103.33 68.23 80.82
C THR A 280 103.52 67.15 79.75
N LEU A 281 103.86 65.91 80.12
CA LEU A 281 104.02 64.82 79.15
C LEU A 281 102.67 64.21 78.72
N GLN A 282 101.68 64.14 79.62
CA GLN A 282 100.41 63.46 79.38
C GLN A 282 99.39 64.32 78.60
N GLN A 283 99.44 65.64 78.75
CA GLN A 283 98.50 66.55 78.07
C GLN A 283 98.78 66.73 76.57
N ALA A 284 100.01 66.46 76.12
CA ALA A 284 100.39 66.58 74.72
C ALA A 284 99.85 65.40 73.87
N GLU A 285 99.86 64.17 74.40
CA GLU A 285 99.37 62.99 73.67
C GLU A 285 97.84 62.96 73.53
N TYR A 286 97.10 63.39 74.57
CA TYR A 286 95.63 63.40 74.52
C TYR A 286 95.05 64.43 73.54
N LYS A 287 95.68 65.61 73.40
CA LYS A 287 95.24 66.62 72.41
C LYS A 287 95.47 66.17 70.97
N ALA A 288 96.55 65.43 70.71
CA ALA A 288 96.84 64.91 69.37
C ALA A 288 95.85 63.79 68.98
N LEU A 289 95.42 62.96 69.94
CA LEU A 289 94.45 61.90 69.68
C LEU A 289 93.01 62.42 69.48
N ASP A 290 92.61 63.44 70.25
CA ASP A 290 91.28 64.06 70.14
C ASP A 290 91.07 64.80 68.81
N GLN A 291 92.08 65.56 68.34
CA GLN A 291 92.01 66.21 67.02
C GLN A 291 91.91 65.21 65.87
N LYS A 292 92.61 64.06 65.97
CA LYS A 292 92.58 63.02 64.94
C LYS A 292 91.22 62.30 64.90
N SER A 293 90.63 62.06 66.07
CA SER A 293 89.29 61.48 66.23
C SER A 293 88.20 62.37 65.62
N GLN A 294 88.19 63.66 65.96
CA GLN A 294 87.17 64.61 65.47
C GLN A 294 87.22 64.81 63.96
N THR A 295 88.42 64.77 63.36
CA THR A 295 88.58 64.93 61.91
C THR A 295 88.01 63.73 61.14
N GLU A 296 88.16 62.49 61.66
CA GLU A 296 87.64 61.30 60.98
C GLU A 296 86.13 61.12 61.18
N ILE A 297 85.58 61.53 62.32
CA ILE A 297 84.13 61.56 62.56
C ILE A 297 83.44 62.52 61.59
N ALA A 298 84.01 63.72 61.38
CA ALA A 298 83.48 64.69 60.43
C ALA A 298 83.53 64.16 58.98
N ARG A 299 84.59 63.43 58.61
CA ARG A 299 84.73 62.81 57.27
C ARG A 299 83.67 61.73 57.03
N LEU A 300 83.41 60.88 58.03
CA LEU A 300 82.41 59.81 57.94
C LEU A 300 80.98 60.34 57.94
N GLN A 301 80.69 61.40 58.70
CA GLN A 301 79.39 62.06 58.66
C GLN A 301 79.10 62.67 57.28
N ALA A 302 80.07 63.39 56.70
CA ALA A 302 79.90 63.96 55.35
C ALA A 302 79.65 62.89 54.29
N ALA A 303 80.38 61.77 54.34
CA ALA A 303 80.20 60.65 53.41
C ALA A 303 78.82 59.95 53.57
N ALA A 304 78.32 59.83 54.81
CA ALA A 304 76.99 59.27 55.06
C ALA A 304 75.87 60.20 54.58
N THR A 305 76.02 61.52 54.72
CA THR A 305 75.04 62.49 54.21
C THR A 305 74.96 62.45 52.69
N ASP A 306 76.10 62.46 51.99
CA ASP A 306 76.13 62.37 50.52
C ASP A 306 75.52 61.06 49.98
N ALA A 307 75.76 59.94 50.65
CA ALA A 307 75.17 58.65 50.28
C ALA A 307 73.63 58.65 50.46
N THR A 308 73.14 59.28 51.53
CA THR A 308 71.69 59.35 51.83
C THR A 308 70.96 60.28 50.85
N THR A 309 71.57 61.40 50.48
CA THR A 309 71.01 62.34 49.50
C THR A 309 70.91 61.70 48.11
N ASN A 310 71.95 61.00 47.65
CA ASN A 310 71.92 60.30 46.37
C ASN A 310 70.87 59.18 46.32
N LEU A 311 70.70 58.42 47.40
CA LEU A 311 69.70 57.35 47.47
C LEU A 311 68.27 57.90 47.46
N THR A 312 68.04 59.03 48.14
CA THR A 312 66.74 59.72 48.17
C THR A 312 66.37 60.29 46.79
N THR A 313 67.33 60.84 46.05
CA THR A 313 67.08 61.37 44.70
C THR A 313 66.78 60.26 43.69
N ILE A 314 67.49 59.12 43.74
CA ILE A 314 67.27 57.99 42.83
C ILE A 314 65.93 57.30 43.10
N VAL A 315 65.59 57.06 44.38
CA VAL A 315 64.34 56.39 44.77
C VAL A 315 63.12 57.32 44.57
N GLY A 316 63.26 58.62 44.85
CA GLY A 316 62.14 59.56 44.77
C GLY A 316 61.70 59.93 43.36
N SER A 317 62.64 60.05 42.40
CA SER A 317 62.32 60.52 41.05
C SER A 317 62.09 59.38 40.05
N THR A 318 62.88 58.31 40.12
CA THR A 318 62.82 57.21 39.13
C THR A 318 61.66 56.25 39.41
N LEU A 319 61.44 55.88 40.69
CA LEU A 319 60.39 54.92 41.06
C LEU A 319 59.00 55.53 40.91
N LYS A 320 58.84 56.82 41.23
CA LYS A 320 57.57 57.53 41.08
C LYS A 320 57.15 57.64 39.60
N ALA A 321 58.08 58.00 38.72
CA ALA A 321 57.82 58.08 37.28
C ALA A 321 57.45 56.71 36.68
N SER A 322 58.15 55.63 37.07
CA SER A 322 57.81 54.28 36.58
C SER A 322 56.46 53.78 37.10
N VAL A 323 56.08 54.07 38.35
CA VAL A 323 54.78 53.68 38.90
C VAL A 323 53.63 54.46 38.24
N GLU A 324 53.80 55.76 38.00
CA GLU A 324 52.80 56.57 37.30
C GLU A 324 52.64 56.13 35.83
N GLN A 325 53.74 55.80 35.14
CA GLN A 325 53.69 55.31 33.76
C GLN A 325 53.04 53.92 33.65
N PHE A 326 53.35 53.01 34.58
CA PHE A 326 52.73 51.69 34.62
C PHE A 326 51.21 51.76 34.90
N GLY A 327 50.77 52.70 35.74
CA GLY A 327 49.35 52.96 35.99
C GLY A 327 48.60 53.44 34.75
N ILE A 328 49.20 54.36 33.97
CA ILE A 328 48.59 54.87 32.72
C ILE A 328 48.50 53.75 31.67
N GLU A 329 49.57 52.96 31.50
CA GLU A 329 49.60 51.86 30.54
C GLU A 329 48.63 50.73 30.90
N SER A 330 48.54 50.37 32.18
CA SER A 330 47.59 49.37 32.70
C SER A 330 46.14 49.80 32.46
N THR A 331 45.79 51.05 32.80
CA THR A 331 44.42 51.57 32.63
C THR A 331 44.02 51.63 31.15
N ALA A 332 44.95 52.00 30.27
CA ALA A 332 44.72 52.03 28.82
C ALA A 332 44.55 50.63 28.22
N LEU A 333 45.21 49.61 28.77
CA LEU A 333 45.09 48.22 28.33
C LEU A 333 43.75 47.61 28.77
N ILE A 334 43.33 47.88 30.01
CA ILE A 334 42.02 47.45 30.55
C ILE A 334 40.89 48.04 29.70
N LEU A 335 40.94 49.34 29.41
CA LEU A 335 39.93 50.01 28.57
C LEU A 335 39.84 49.43 27.15
N LYS A 336 40.99 49.07 26.54
CA LYS A 336 41.03 48.41 25.23
C LYS A 336 40.51 46.98 25.27
N LEU A 337 40.75 46.26 26.36
CA LEU A 337 40.25 44.90 26.55
C LEU A 337 38.74 44.91 26.71
N ASP A 338 38.20 45.76 27.58
CA ASP A 338 36.75 45.90 27.81
C ASP A 338 36.01 46.33 26.54
N THR A 339 36.57 47.27 25.76
CA THR A 339 35.95 47.67 24.48
C THR A 339 36.02 46.57 23.42
N ALA A 340 37.09 45.79 23.38
CA ALA A 340 37.21 44.66 22.45
C ALA A 340 36.29 43.49 22.83
N GLU A 341 36.10 43.25 24.12
CA GLU A 341 35.25 42.19 24.66
C GLU A 341 33.76 42.53 24.49
N ALA A 342 33.36 43.76 24.84
CA ALA A 342 32.01 44.26 24.56
C ALA A 342 31.67 44.25 23.06
N ALA A 343 32.64 44.59 22.19
CA ALA A 343 32.46 44.52 20.74
C ALA A 343 32.32 43.07 20.22
N ARG A 344 33.04 42.11 20.83
CA ARG A 344 32.91 40.68 20.49
C ARG A 344 31.57 40.12 20.95
N GLU A 345 31.13 40.43 22.17
CA GLU A 345 29.84 39.99 22.69
C GLU A 345 28.67 40.56 21.90
N LEU A 346 28.71 41.86 21.58
CA LEU A 346 27.68 42.49 20.74
C LEU A 346 27.63 41.84 19.36
N LYS A 347 28.78 41.57 18.74
CA LYS A 347 28.84 40.93 17.42
C LYS A 347 28.35 39.48 17.48
N ALA A 348 28.73 38.72 18.51
CA ALA A 348 28.28 37.34 18.71
C ALA A 348 26.78 37.26 18.98
N THR A 349 26.23 38.09 19.87
CA THR A 349 24.79 38.13 20.18
C THR A 349 23.96 38.60 18.99
N THR A 350 24.43 39.61 18.25
CA THR A 350 23.74 40.08 17.03
C THR A 350 23.76 39.01 15.93
N SER A 351 24.88 38.29 15.78
CA SER A 351 24.98 37.18 14.82
C SER A 351 24.06 36.03 15.24
N LEU A 352 24.08 35.62 16.51
CA LEU A 352 23.26 34.52 17.02
C LEU A 352 21.76 34.83 16.92
N LYS A 353 21.36 36.07 17.23
CA LYS A 353 19.98 36.53 17.10
C LYS A 353 19.54 36.51 15.64
N LYS A 354 20.36 37.03 14.72
CA LYS A 354 20.06 37.00 13.29
C LYS A 354 19.94 35.55 12.77
N THR A 355 20.88 34.68 13.11
CA THR A 355 20.82 33.26 12.70
C THR A 355 19.60 32.55 13.28
N SER A 356 19.21 32.87 14.52
CA SER A 356 17.99 32.34 15.14
C SER A 356 16.72 32.84 14.46
N GLU A 357 16.66 34.13 14.10
CA GLU A 357 15.53 34.73 13.39
C GLU A 357 15.41 34.16 11.96
N ASP A 358 16.53 34.04 11.26
CA ASP A 358 16.61 33.43 9.92
C ASP A 358 16.20 31.95 9.95
N PHE A 359 16.67 31.18 10.95
CA PHE A 359 16.29 29.77 11.11
C PHE A 359 14.80 29.61 11.43
N ILE A 360 14.23 30.46 12.30
CA ILE A 360 12.79 30.43 12.60
C ILE A 360 11.99 30.79 11.34
N ALA A 361 12.43 31.78 10.57
CA ALA A 361 11.78 32.17 9.31
C ALA A 361 11.78 31.01 8.30
N GLU A 362 12.92 30.37 8.08
CA GLU A 362 13.08 29.23 7.17
C GLU A 362 12.27 28.01 7.64
N ALA A 363 12.28 27.71 8.95
CA ALA A 363 11.46 26.64 9.51
C ALA A 363 9.94 26.91 9.36
N THR A 364 9.53 28.17 9.44
CA THR A 364 8.13 28.56 9.24
C THR A 364 7.74 28.47 7.76
N GLU A 365 8.63 28.86 6.85
CA GLU A 365 8.43 28.73 5.41
C GLU A 365 8.32 27.26 4.99
N ILE A 366 9.22 26.40 5.46
CA ILE A 366 9.18 24.95 5.21
C ILE A 366 7.88 24.34 5.74
N LYS A 367 7.44 24.75 6.94
CA LYS A 367 6.16 24.28 7.53
C LYS A 367 4.97 24.68 6.66
N ASP A 368 4.93 25.90 6.16
CA ASP A 368 3.84 26.39 5.32
C ASP A 368 3.86 25.73 3.93
N GLU A 369 5.03 25.44 3.36
CA GLU A 369 5.17 24.71 2.10
C GLU A 369 4.74 23.24 2.26
N PHE A 370 5.13 22.59 3.36
CA PHE A 370 4.64 21.25 3.70
C PHE A 370 3.13 21.22 3.90
N ARG A 371 2.56 22.23 4.56
CA ARG A 371 1.12 22.33 4.75
C ARG A 371 0.40 22.50 3.42
N LYS A 372 0.86 23.40 2.54
CA LYS A 372 0.28 23.62 1.20
C LYS A 372 0.35 22.37 0.33
N SER A 373 1.50 21.69 0.31
CA SER A 373 1.65 20.45 -0.46
C SER A 373 0.77 19.32 0.08
N PHE A 374 0.60 19.24 1.41
CA PHE A 374 -0.30 18.27 2.05
C PHE A 374 -1.78 18.56 1.76
N GLU A 375 -2.21 19.82 1.87
CA GLU A 375 -3.58 20.23 1.53
C GLU A 375 -3.87 19.96 0.03
N ALA A 376 -2.92 20.23 -0.87
CA ALA A 376 -3.04 19.91 -2.29
C ALA A 376 -3.09 18.40 -2.57
N ALA A 377 -2.27 17.60 -1.89
CA ALA A 377 -2.28 16.13 -2.00
C ALA A 377 -3.60 15.54 -1.48
N THR A 378 -4.10 16.07 -0.36
CA THR A 378 -5.38 15.66 0.25
C THR A 378 -6.55 16.02 -0.67
N ALA A 379 -6.56 17.24 -1.23
CA ALA A 379 -7.57 17.66 -2.19
C ALA A 379 -7.57 16.77 -3.44
N LYS A 380 -6.39 16.44 -3.98
CA LYS A 380 -6.25 15.55 -5.14
C LYS A 380 -6.71 14.12 -4.82
N SER A 381 -6.38 13.60 -3.63
CA SER A 381 -6.83 12.29 -3.16
C SER A 381 -8.36 12.21 -3.07
N ASN A 382 -8.99 13.21 -2.46
CA ASN A 382 -10.45 13.29 -2.33
C ASN A 382 -11.15 13.39 -3.70
N LEU A 383 -10.55 14.12 -4.65
CA LEU A 383 -11.08 14.22 -6.01
C LEU A 383 -11.02 12.88 -6.75
N LEU A 384 -9.90 12.15 -6.63
CA LEU A 384 -9.75 10.82 -7.22
C LEU A 384 -10.66 9.78 -6.57
N LEU A 385 -10.85 9.84 -5.25
CA LEU A 385 -11.82 9.00 -4.53
C LEU A 385 -13.24 9.26 -5.03
N GLY A 386 -13.65 10.52 -5.14
CA GLY A 386 -14.97 10.88 -5.66
C GLY A 386 -15.18 10.42 -7.10
N GLU A 387 -14.19 10.58 -7.99
CA GLU A 387 -14.29 10.13 -9.38
C GLU A 387 -14.36 8.59 -9.49
N ASN A 388 -13.61 7.87 -8.64
CA ASN A 388 -13.65 6.40 -8.61
C ASN A 388 -14.95 5.86 -8.01
N GLU A 389 -15.50 6.48 -6.97
CA GLU A 389 -16.82 6.12 -6.43
C GLU A 389 -17.91 6.28 -7.49
N LEU A 390 -17.86 7.36 -8.27
CA LEU A 390 -18.82 7.66 -9.33
C LEU A 390 -18.73 6.61 -10.46
N LYS A 391 -17.51 6.31 -10.94
CA LYS A 391 -17.29 5.23 -11.91
C LYS A 391 -17.70 3.86 -11.39
N THR A 392 -17.49 3.60 -10.10
CA THR A 392 -17.90 2.32 -9.48
C THR A 392 -19.41 2.20 -9.46
N LYS A 393 -20.14 3.28 -9.10
CA LYS A 393 -21.61 3.31 -9.19
C LYS A 393 -22.11 3.12 -10.62
N GLU A 394 -21.53 3.82 -11.59
CA GLU A 394 -21.89 3.65 -13.01
C GLU A 394 -21.72 2.20 -13.48
N ARG A 395 -20.63 1.54 -13.09
CA ARG A 395 -20.40 0.13 -13.42
C ARG A 395 -21.39 -0.81 -12.72
N PHE A 396 -21.75 -0.53 -11.47
CA PHE A 396 -22.80 -1.29 -10.78
C PHE A 396 -24.16 -1.14 -11.47
N ASP A 397 -24.53 0.07 -11.90
CA ASP A 397 -25.76 0.31 -12.64
C ASP A 397 -25.77 -0.38 -14.01
N GLU A 398 -24.63 -0.41 -14.71
CA GLU A 398 -24.46 -1.19 -15.95
C GLU A 398 -24.64 -2.69 -15.69
N LEU A 399 -24.06 -3.22 -14.61
CA LEU A 399 -24.18 -4.63 -14.24
C LEU A 399 -25.62 -5.00 -13.90
N ILE A 400 -26.35 -4.15 -13.18
CA ILE A 400 -27.78 -4.37 -12.88
C ILE A 400 -28.59 -4.41 -14.18
N LYS A 401 -28.36 -3.46 -15.10
CA LYS A 401 -29.03 -3.47 -16.43
C LYS A 401 -28.71 -4.74 -17.23
N LEU A 402 -27.45 -5.19 -17.22
CA LEU A 402 -27.04 -6.44 -17.86
C LEU A 402 -27.71 -7.65 -17.21
N GLU A 403 -27.82 -7.68 -15.88
CA GLU A 403 -28.53 -8.73 -15.16
C GLU A 403 -30.00 -8.80 -15.57
N ASP A 404 -30.69 -7.66 -15.66
CA ASP A 404 -32.09 -7.60 -16.09
C ASP A 404 -32.26 -8.08 -17.54
N VAL A 405 -31.37 -7.69 -18.44
CA VAL A 405 -31.37 -8.18 -19.83
C VAL A 405 -31.13 -9.69 -19.86
N ILE A 406 -30.23 -10.22 -19.04
CA ILE A 406 -29.97 -11.65 -18.94
C ILE A 406 -31.20 -12.37 -18.37
N ARG A 407 -31.84 -11.85 -17.31
CA ARG A 407 -33.09 -12.40 -16.76
C ARG A 407 -34.19 -12.44 -17.81
N GLU A 408 -34.38 -11.35 -18.55
CA GLU A 408 -35.39 -11.27 -19.60
C GLU A 408 -35.09 -12.25 -20.73
N LYS A 409 -33.83 -12.33 -21.19
CA LYS A 409 -33.39 -13.29 -22.22
C LYS A 409 -33.47 -14.73 -21.75
N ILE A 410 -33.17 -15.03 -20.49
CA ILE A 410 -33.36 -16.35 -19.89
C ILE A 410 -34.85 -16.65 -19.80
N ARG A 411 -35.69 -15.72 -19.35
CA ARG A 411 -37.15 -15.90 -19.25
C ARG A 411 -37.79 -16.14 -20.62
N LEU A 412 -37.33 -15.44 -21.66
CA LEU A 412 -37.72 -15.67 -23.05
C LEU A 412 -37.19 -17.01 -23.59
N ALA A 413 -35.93 -17.35 -23.32
CA ALA A 413 -35.30 -18.58 -23.84
C ALA A 413 -35.73 -19.86 -23.10
N THR A 414 -35.98 -19.79 -21.79
CA THR A 414 -36.52 -20.90 -20.98
C THR A 414 -38.01 -21.10 -21.22
N ASN A 415 -38.64 -20.20 -21.99
CA ASN A 415 -40.00 -20.31 -22.47
C ASN A 415 -40.93 -20.71 -21.31
N PHE A 416 -41.06 -19.83 -20.30
CA PHE A 416 -41.83 -20.07 -19.07
C PHE A 416 -43.26 -20.60 -19.33
N GLN A 417 -43.83 -20.31 -20.52
CA GLN A 417 -45.07 -20.91 -21.02
C GLN A 417 -45.02 -22.43 -21.20
N LEU A 418 -43.87 -23.00 -21.59
CA LEU A 418 -43.71 -24.44 -21.81
C LEU A 418 -43.70 -25.22 -20.49
N PHE A 419 -43.20 -24.62 -19.40
CA PHE A 419 -43.24 -25.26 -18.08
C PHE A 419 -44.66 -25.28 -17.52
N HIS A 420 -45.41 -24.17 -17.65
CA HIS A 420 -46.82 -24.13 -17.27
C HIS A 420 -47.67 -25.06 -18.14
N ALA A 421 -47.50 -25.05 -19.46
CA ALA A 421 -48.20 -25.96 -20.35
C ALA A 421 -47.92 -27.45 -20.02
N PHE A 422 -46.71 -27.76 -19.53
CA PHE A 422 -46.35 -29.10 -19.09
C PHE A 422 -47.03 -29.48 -17.76
N GLN A 423 -47.02 -28.59 -16.76
CA GLN A 423 -47.72 -28.82 -15.49
C GLN A 423 -49.24 -28.93 -15.69
N THR A 424 -49.83 -28.08 -16.52
CA THR A 424 -51.26 -28.15 -16.87
C THR A 424 -51.60 -29.47 -17.56
N ARG A 425 -50.74 -29.96 -18.46
CA ARG A 425 -50.92 -31.29 -19.08
C ARG A 425 -50.76 -32.44 -18.09
N GLN A 426 -49.82 -32.36 -17.15
CA GLN A 426 -49.70 -33.38 -16.08
C GLN A 426 -50.95 -33.43 -15.19
N MET A 427 -51.49 -32.27 -14.79
CA MET A 427 -52.75 -32.24 -14.03
C MET A 427 -53.92 -32.80 -14.83
N ALA A 428 -54.04 -32.47 -16.12
CA ALA A 428 -55.09 -33.02 -16.98
C ALA A 428 -55.00 -34.56 -17.12
N ILE A 429 -53.80 -35.13 -17.17
CA ILE A 429 -53.59 -36.59 -17.20
C ILE A 429 -53.97 -37.23 -15.84
N ALA A 430 -53.63 -36.59 -14.73
CA ALA A 430 -53.99 -37.07 -13.40
C ALA A 430 -55.51 -37.07 -13.16
N GLU A 431 -56.23 -36.08 -13.72
CA GLU A 431 -57.71 -36.04 -13.70
C GLU A 431 -58.33 -37.16 -14.55
N GLY A 432 -57.75 -37.48 -15.70
CA GLY A 432 -58.19 -38.58 -16.59
C GLY A 432 -58.25 -39.94 -15.88
N LYS A 433 -57.24 -40.24 -15.05
CA LYS A 433 -57.18 -41.49 -14.27
C LYS A 433 -58.36 -41.67 -13.31
N ASN A 434 -58.79 -40.58 -12.66
CA ASN A 434 -59.95 -40.61 -11.77
C ASN A 434 -61.25 -40.81 -12.56
N LEU A 435 -61.35 -40.25 -13.77
CA LEU A 435 -62.49 -40.42 -14.66
C LEU A 435 -62.63 -41.88 -15.10
N TRP A 436 -61.56 -42.55 -15.54
CA TRP A 436 -61.62 -43.96 -15.94
C TRP A 436 -61.92 -44.91 -14.79
N ARG A 437 -61.36 -44.64 -13.60
CA ARG A 437 -61.70 -45.41 -12.39
C ARG A 437 -63.21 -45.31 -12.10
N ASN A 438 -63.75 -44.10 -12.11
CA ASN A 438 -65.17 -43.88 -11.84
C ASN A 438 -66.06 -44.45 -12.94
N ALA A 439 -65.65 -44.38 -14.21
CA ALA A 439 -66.34 -44.99 -15.34
C ALA A 439 -66.40 -46.52 -15.24
N LEU A 440 -65.32 -47.17 -14.81
CA LEU A 440 -65.30 -48.62 -14.56
C LEU A 440 -66.28 -49.01 -13.44
N PHE A 441 -66.25 -48.30 -12.30
CA PHE A 441 -67.22 -48.55 -11.22
C PHE A 441 -68.66 -48.34 -11.70
N GLY A 442 -68.92 -47.27 -12.45
CA GLY A 442 -70.23 -46.99 -13.03
C GLY A 442 -70.71 -48.10 -13.98
N PHE A 443 -69.83 -48.57 -14.87
CA PHE A 443 -70.15 -49.63 -15.82
C PHE A 443 -70.44 -50.96 -15.11
N VAL A 444 -69.66 -51.33 -14.10
CA VAL A 444 -69.88 -52.56 -13.31
C VAL A 444 -71.23 -52.50 -12.60
N ILE A 445 -71.55 -51.39 -11.94
CA ILE A 445 -72.85 -51.20 -11.26
C ILE A 445 -74.00 -51.25 -12.27
N PHE A 446 -73.87 -50.55 -13.40
CA PHE A 446 -74.90 -50.55 -14.44
C PHE A 446 -75.13 -51.93 -15.05
N SER A 447 -74.05 -52.66 -15.37
CA SER A 447 -74.11 -54.04 -15.87
C SER A 447 -74.76 -54.98 -14.86
N PHE A 448 -74.48 -54.80 -13.56
CA PHE A 448 -75.10 -55.59 -12.50
C PHE A 448 -76.61 -55.32 -12.41
N VAL A 449 -77.02 -54.05 -12.40
CA VAL A 449 -78.45 -53.66 -12.36
C VAL A 449 -79.20 -54.20 -13.58
N LEU A 450 -78.62 -54.09 -14.78
CA LEU A 450 -79.20 -54.65 -16.01
C LEU A 450 -79.33 -56.17 -15.94
N ALA A 451 -78.31 -56.88 -15.43
CA ALA A 451 -78.35 -58.33 -15.29
C ALA A 451 -79.47 -58.75 -14.32
N VAL A 452 -79.61 -58.07 -13.18
CA VAL A 452 -80.67 -58.33 -12.21
C VAL A 452 -82.05 -58.05 -12.81
N ALA A 453 -82.25 -56.91 -13.48
CA ALA A 453 -83.51 -56.56 -14.13
C ALA A 453 -83.89 -57.57 -15.22
N PHE A 454 -82.92 -58.00 -16.02
CA PHE A 454 -83.12 -59.01 -17.06
C PHE A 454 -83.51 -60.38 -16.47
N ILE A 455 -82.95 -60.75 -15.32
CA ILE A 455 -83.31 -61.99 -14.63
C ILE A 455 -84.72 -61.94 -14.06
N ILE A 456 -85.10 -60.82 -13.44
CA ILE A 456 -86.48 -60.62 -12.97
C ILE A 456 -87.44 -60.76 -14.15
N TYR A 457 -87.12 -60.16 -15.29
CA TYR A 457 -87.90 -60.28 -16.52
C TYR A 457 -88.00 -61.74 -17.00
N LEU A 458 -86.88 -62.46 -17.11
CA LEU A 458 -86.86 -63.86 -17.52
C LEU A 458 -87.64 -64.77 -16.57
N PHE A 459 -87.56 -64.52 -15.26
CA PHE A 459 -88.28 -65.30 -14.26
C PHE A 459 -89.80 -65.12 -14.36
N VAL A 460 -90.26 -63.91 -14.67
CA VAL A 460 -91.68 -63.61 -14.89
C VAL A 460 -92.18 -64.16 -16.23
N ALA A 461 -91.40 -64.04 -17.30
CA ALA A 461 -91.81 -64.45 -18.64
C ALA A 461 -91.72 -65.97 -18.86
N HIS A 462 -90.72 -66.64 -18.28
CA HIS A 462 -90.39 -68.03 -18.58
C HIS A 462 -89.79 -68.78 -17.36
N PRO A 463 -90.62 -69.38 -16.49
CA PRO A 463 -90.19 -69.95 -15.21
C PRO A 463 -89.36 -71.25 -15.30
N THR A 464 -89.19 -71.83 -16.49
CA THR A 464 -88.46 -73.10 -16.69
C THR A 464 -86.97 -72.92 -16.99
N TYR A 465 -86.48 -71.69 -17.12
CA TYR A 465 -85.06 -71.44 -17.41
C TYR A 465 -84.18 -71.49 -16.16
N ASP A 466 -82.99 -72.07 -16.32
CA ASP A 466 -81.92 -72.00 -15.31
C ASP A 466 -81.34 -70.58 -15.24
N ALA A 467 -81.93 -69.76 -14.35
CA ALA A 467 -81.55 -68.38 -14.11
C ALA A 467 -80.07 -68.24 -13.72
N ALA A 468 -79.47 -69.26 -13.09
CA ALA A 468 -78.07 -69.20 -12.65
C ALA A 468 -77.10 -69.21 -13.84
N PHE A 469 -77.44 -69.92 -14.93
CA PHE A 469 -76.63 -69.95 -16.14
C PHE A 469 -76.61 -68.59 -16.86
N TYR A 470 -77.79 -67.99 -17.08
CA TYR A 470 -77.90 -66.71 -17.77
C TYR A 470 -77.41 -65.53 -16.93
N LEU A 471 -77.52 -65.58 -15.59
CA LEU A 471 -76.88 -64.62 -14.69
C LEU A 471 -75.36 -64.64 -14.87
N LYS A 472 -74.76 -65.84 -14.83
CA LYS A 472 -73.31 -65.98 -15.01
C LYS A 472 -72.87 -65.49 -16.38
N LEU A 473 -73.60 -65.84 -17.45
CA LEU A 473 -73.27 -65.43 -18.81
C LEU A 473 -73.39 -63.90 -19.01
N SER A 474 -74.49 -63.31 -18.51
CA SER A 474 -74.78 -61.87 -18.68
C SER A 474 -73.85 -60.98 -17.87
N ILE A 475 -73.32 -61.47 -16.75
CA ILE A 475 -72.34 -60.74 -15.94
C ILE A 475 -70.92 -60.97 -16.45
N SER A 476 -70.55 -62.20 -16.84
CA SER A 476 -69.16 -62.55 -17.17
C SER A 476 -68.66 -61.86 -18.44
N PHE A 477 -69.45 -61.80 -19.52
CA PHE A 477 -69.01 -61.18 -20.78
C PHE A 477 -68.73 -59.67 -20.65
N PRO A 478 -69.65 -58.83 -20.14
CA PRO A 478 -69.40 -57.41 -19.95
C PRO A 478 -68.28 -57.15 -18.93
N LEU A 479 -68.17 -57.96 -17.87
CA LEU A 479 -67.11 -57.81 -16.88
C LEU A 479 -65.73 -58.10 -17.48
N VAL A 480 -65.58 -59.17 -18.27
CA VAL A 480 -64.32 -59.49 -18.95
C VAL A 480 -63.96 -58.41 -19.96
N TYR A 481 -64.93 -57.91 -20.74
CA TYR A 481 -64.70 -56.81 -21.66
C TYR A 481 -64.30 -55.51 -20.94
N ALA A 482 -64.96 -55.15 -19.84
CA ALA A 482 -64.64 -53.97 -19.04
C ALA A 482 -63.24 -54.06 -18.40
N ILE A 483 -62.89 -55.23 -17.85
CA ILE A 483 -61.55 -55.47 -17.30
C ILE A 483 -60.50 -55.33 -18.40
N HIS A 484 -60.73 -55.92 -19.58
CA HIS A 484 -59.80 -55.81 -20.71
C HIS A 484 -59.66 -54.35 -21.18
N PHE A 485 -60.78 -53.67 -21.44
CA PHE A 485 -60.79 -52.29 -21.91
C PHE A 485 -60.08 -51.35 -20.92
N CYS A 486 -60.43 -51.40 -19.64
CA CYS A 486 -59.80 -50.57 -18.63
C CYS A 486 -58.33 -50.93 -18.38
N SER A 487 -57.95 -52.21 -18.51
CA SER A 487 -56.54 -52.60 -18.46
C SER A 487 -55.74 -52.01 -19.63
N THR A 488 -56.30 -52.02 -20.85
CA THR A 488 -55.65 -51.45 -22.03
C THR A 488 -55.52 -49.93 -21.96
N GLU A 489 -56.58 -49.21 -21.57
CA GLU A 489 -56.54 -47.75 -21.47
C GLU A 489 -55.68 -47.28 -20.29
N TYR A 490 -55.75 -47.96 -19.14
CA TYR A 490 -54.85 -47.68 -18.02
C TYR A 490 -53.38 -47.88 -18.38
N SER A 491 -53.06 -48.90 -19.18
CA SER A 491 -51.68 -49.15 -19.64
C SER A 491 -51.19 -48.06 -20.60
N LYS A 492 -52.07 -47.54 -21.46
CA LYS A 492 -51.75 -46.41 -22.35
C LYS A 492 -51.50 -45.13 -21.56
N GLU A 493 -52.36 -44.80 -20.60
CA GLU A 493 -52.20 -43.61 -19.75
C GLU A 493 -50.94 -43.71 -18.89
N ARG A 494 -50.64 -44.88 -18.32
CA ARG A 494 -49.41 -45.10 -17.54
C ARG A 494 -48.15 -44.95 -18.39
N LYS A 495 -48.15 -45.46 -19.62
CA LYS A 495 -47.01 -45.30 -20.53
C LYS A 495 -46.76 -43.83 -20.87
N LEU A 496 -47.83 -43.06 -21.08
CA LEU A 496 -47.73 -41.61 -21.27
C LEU A 496 -47.18 -40.93 -20.00
N GLU A 497 -47.67 -41.30 -18.81
CA GLU A 497 -47.17 -40.78 -17.53
C GLU A 497 -45.67 -41.04 -17.35
N GLU A 498 -45.20 -42.26 -17.65
CA GLU A 498 -43.78 -42.62 -17.57
C GLU A 498 -42.93 -41.86 -18.61
N GLU A 499 -43.40 -41.70 -19.84
CA GLU A 499 -42.73 -40.88 -20.87
C GLU A 499 -42.64 -39.40 -20.46
N TYR A 500 -43.68 -38.86 -19.82
CA TYR A 500 -43.69 -37.49 -19.32
C TYR A 500 -42.83 -37.33 -18.05
N ALA A 501 -42.86 -38.30 -17.13
CA ALA A 501 -42.00 -38.29 -15.94
C ALA A 501 -40.52 -38.38 -16.31
N PHE A 502 -40.17 -39.20 -17.30
CA PHE A 502 -38.82 -39.30 -17.84
C PHE A 502 -38.35 -37.97 -18.46
N LYS A 503 -39.18 -37.33 -19.28
CA LYS A 503 -38.89 -35.99 -19.82
C LYS A 503 -38.79 -34.92 -18.73
N GLY A 504 -39.59 -35.02 -17.67
CA GLY A 504 -39.53 -34.16 -16.50
C GLY A 504 -38.21 -34.28 -15.73
N ASN A 505 -37.75 -35.51 -15.49
CA ASN A 505 -36.48 -35.78 -14.79
C ASN A 505 -35.26 -35.30 -15.57
N ILE A 506 -35.25 -35.44 -16.90
CA ILE A 506 -34.18 -34.87 -17.74
C ILE A 506 -34.12 -33.35 -17.58
N ARG A 507 -35.27 -32.68 -17.46
CA ARG A 507 -35.33 -31.22 -17.24
C ARG A 507 -34.92 -30.79 -15.83
N SER A 508 -35.31 -31.53 -14.79
CA SER A 508 -34.90 -31.21 -13.42
C SER A 508 -33.39 -31.38 -13.23
N HIS A 509 -32.80 -32.39 -13.87
CA HIS A 509 -31.35 -32.57 -13.87
C HIS A 509 -30.62 -31.40 -14.57
N TRP A 510 -31.22 -30.82 -15.60
CA TRP A 510 -30.74 -29.61 -16.27
C TRP A 510 -30.83 -28.35 -15.39
N SER A 511 -31.93 -28.17 -14.64
CA SER A 511 -32.04 -27.02 -13.73
C SER A 511 -31.12 -27.15 -12.51
N LEU A 512 -30.85 -28.38 -12.05
CA LEU A 512 -29.89 -28.63 -10.98
C LEU A 512 -28.44 -28.31 -11.41
N THR A 513 -28.08 -28.67 -12.64
CA THR A 513 -26.78 -28.32 -13.23
C THR A 513 -26.64 -26.82 -13.48
N GLU A 514 -27.72 -26.12 -13.85
CA GLU A 514 -27.73 -24.65 -13.92
C GLU A 514 -27.50 -23.99 -12.55
N ASN A 515 -28.13 -24.50 -11.48
CA ASN A 515 -27.93 -23.97 -10.13
C ASN A 515 -26.53 -24.25 -9.57
N LEU A 516 -25.90 -25.36 -9.95
CA LEU A 516 -24.52 -25.65 -9.60
C LEU A 516 -23.52 -24.76 -10.34
N LEU A 517 -23.86 -24.25 -11.53
CA LEU A 517 -23.04 -23.27 -12.27
C LEU A 517 -23.23 -21.83 -11.77
N ARG A 518 -24.29 -21.54 -11.00
CA ARG A 518 -24.52 -20.24 -10.36
C ARG A 518 -23.82 -20.06 -9.01
N ARG A 519 -23.43 -21.16 -8.35
CA ARG A 519 -22.60 -21.14 -7.15
C ARG A 519 -21.14 -21.17 -7.54
#